data_AF-A0AAD7FM14-F1
#
_entry.id   AF-A0AAD7FM14-F1
#
_cell.length_a   1.000
_cell.length_b   1.000
_cell.length_c   1.000
_cell.angle_alpha   90.00
_cell.angle_beta   90.00
_cell.angle_gamma   90.00
#
_symmetry.space_group_name_H-M   'P 1'
#
loop_
_entity.id
_entity.type
_entity.pdbx_description
1 polymer ?
#
loop_
_entity_poly.entity_id
_entity_poly.type
_entity_poly.pdbx_seq_one_letter_code
_entity_poly.pdbx_strand_id
1 'polypeptide(L)'
;MTAYDFYCILERLTDNTGVEPPDRYEPFLRMARQWRHLHLLKRAGRGHAASGCDGTAAGELALLCPVCPHPKINLPEGFENAAPENQCLYVMTLGLDACFRLKRRLISSEQRDPGLGTGLSYVVEPEPYREYLKTVTDQKEMTTCSGLAALDYANTKFSRGYATTGVVMGVCARHEFVQPNGVGDLQKGERFANTDWVFASILRHLDPCIRKIVLYDIVCQWAVHVIERLKELPPLMRLSMLLQLFRFVIPKMHIRGHTVNCQVRYSLNYVPGSGQTDGEGIERPWANIGGIATSTRVSGPGARHDALDCHWSFWNWLKTVGLPKLLRRRLDMAKEEEVVQKAAFEVFTLEQLKRVSVWQKMVEEYEADGTKPNPYESTEKGLTEAQVRRKLEDEEEEEMKAGKTRVNDVSPCGFVSLGLELEDSQRKIRLQVELKKGGSSESSKESLKQLRRKFTTRLTRFRTLQATYQPSAIQTLTRREVPPEELPEQVPLMLPSALPPHLQISPGCMPGLADIENTLREAQCRAALVRLRNQLHIKARPCQILG
;
A
#
# COMPACT_ATOMS: atom_id res chain seq x y z
N MET A 1 -12.19 -30.88 0.80
CA MET A 1 -13.26 -31.87 1.03
C MET A 1 -14.40 -31.15 1.74
N THR A 2 -15.58 -31.12 1.13
CA THR A 2 -16.76 -30.52 1.76
C THR A 2 -17.34 -31.46 2.82
N ALA A 3 -18.24 -30.97 3.67
CA ALA A 3 -18.93 -31.82 4.64
C ALA A 3 -19.74 -32.93 3.93
N TYR A 4 -20.34 -32.59 2.77
CA TYR A 4 -21.06 -33.53 1.92
C TYR A 4 -20.15 -34.63 1.39
N ASP A 5 -19.00 -34.26 0.80
CA ASP A 5 -18.04 -35.26 0.30
C ASP A 5 -17.57 -36.22 1.40
N PHE A 6 -17.29 -35.69 2.59
CA PHE A 6 -16.91 -36.51 3.74
C PHE A 6 -18.02 -37.45 4.18
N TYR A 7 -19.27 -36.95 4.23
CA TYR A 7 -20.43 -37.75 4.57
C TYR A 7 -20.67 -38.85 3.53
N CYS A 8 -20.60 -38.56 2.23
CA CYS A 8 -20.69 -39.57 1.17
C CYS A 8 -19.55 -40.60 1.25
N ILE A 9 -18.35 -40.20 1.68
CA ILE A 9 -17.26 -41.15 1.95
C ILE A 9 -17.64 -42.07 3.11
N LEU A 10 -18.18 -41.54 4.21
CA LEU A 10 -18.63 -42.35 5.34
C LEU A 10 -19.74 -43.34 4.93
N GLU A 11 -20.70 -42.91 4.11
CA GLU A 11 -21.73 -43.79 3.57
C GLU A 11 -21.11 -44.92 2.74
N ARG A 12 -20.23 -44.60 1.80
CA ARG A 12 -19.55 -45.61 0.95
C ARG A 12 -18.63 -46.54 1.73
N LEU A 13 -18.02 -46.06 2.82
CA LEU A 13 -17.22 -46.90 3.72
C LEU A 13 -18.09 -47.81 4.58
N THR A 14 -19.32 -47.41 4.87
CA THR A 14 -20.29 -48.19 5.64
C THR A 14 -20.93 -49.27 4.75
N ASP A 15 -21.34 -48.89 3.54
CA ASP A 15 -21.90 -49.78 2.53
C ASP A 15 -21.53 -49.28 1.12
N ASN A 16 -20.76 -50.07 0.38
CA ASN A 16 -20.35 -49.77 -0.99
C ASN A 16 -21.18 -50.53 -2.05
N THR A 17 -22.23 -51.23 -1.65
CA THR A 17 -23.06 -52.07 -2.54
C THR A 17 -24.13 -51.28 -3.29
N GLY A 18 -24.33 -50.00 -2.95
CA GLY A 18 -25.33 -49.12 -3.56
C GLY A 18 -26.67 -49.09 -2.82
N VAL A 19 -26.77 -49.75 -1.67
CA VAL A 19 -27.90 -49.57 -0.73
C VAL A 19 -27.74 -48.22 -0.04
N GLU A 20 -28.71 -47.32 -0.22
CA GLU A 20 -28.70 -46.01 0.44
C GLU A 20 -29.15 -46.13 1.90
N PRO A 21 -28.27 -45.86 2.89
CA PRO A 21 -28.68 -45.81 4.28
C PRO A 21 -29.60 -44.60 4.53
N PRO A 22 -30.38 -44.56 5.63
CA PRO A 22 -31.16 -43.39 5.98
C PRO A 22 -30.27 -42.14 6.10
N ASP A 23 -30.67 -41.04 5.45
CA ASP A 23 -29.89 -39.79 5.44
C ASP A 23 -29.68 -39.24 6.87
N ARG A 24 -28.41 -39.12 7.26
CA ARG A 24 -27.94 -38.53 8.53
C ARG A 24 -27.06 -37.30 8.32
N TYR A 25 -27.07 -36.70 7.13
CA TYR A 25 -26.26 -35.53 6.82
C TYR A 25 -26.55 -34.33 7.74
N GLU A 26 -27.83 -34.00 7.94
CA GLU A 26 -28.24 -32.90 8.82
C GLU A 26 -27.86 -33.13 10.31
N PRO A 27 -28.11 -34.32 10.91
CA PRO A 27 -27.53 -34.69 12.20
C PRO A 27 -26.00 -34.58 12.23
N PHE A 28 -25.30 -35.05 11.20
CA PHE A 28 -23.84 -34.98 11.11
C PHE A 28 -23.35 -33.53 11.14
N LEU A 29 -23.97 -32.62 10.39
CA LEU A 29 -23.63 -31.19 10.42
C LEU A 29 -23.81 -30.57 11.81
N ARG A 30 -24.91 -30.89 12.51
CA ARG A 30 -25.14 -30.44 13.90
C ARG A 30 -24.10 -30.98 14.86
N MET A 31 -23.78 -32.27 14.78
CA MET A 31 -22.75 -32.89 15.62
C MET A 31 -21.38 -32.26 15.38
N ALA A 32 -20.99 -32.05 14.12
CA ALA A 32 -19.73 -31.42 13.76
C ALA A 32 -19.65 -29.99 14.33
N ARG A 33 -20.75 -29.24 14.27
CA ARG A 33 -20.85 -27.89 14.82
C ARG A 33 -20.70 -27.87 16.35
N GLN A 34 -21.45 -28.73 17.06
CA GLN A 34 -21.36 -28.87 18.52
C GLN A 34 -19.95 -29.29 18.95
N TRP A 35 -19.36 -30.26 18.24
CA TRP A 35 -18.00 -30.75 18.50
C TRP A 35 -16.98 -29.60 18.42
N ARG A 36 -17.05 -28.76 17.38
CA ARG A 36 -16.14 -27.60 17.24
C ARG A 36 -16.26 -26.63 18.41
N HIS A 37 -17.48 -26.29 18.80
CA HIS A 37 -17.74 -25.40 19.92
C HIS A 37 -17.23 -25.98 21.25
N LEU A 38 -17.52 -27.25 21.54
CA LEU A 38 -17.01 -27.94 22.72
C LEU A 38 -15.47 -28.00 22.75
N HIS A 39 -14.82 -28.14 21.60
CA HIS A 39 -13.35 -28.08 21.52
C HIS A 39 -12.78 -26.70 21.83
N LEU A 40 -13.45 -25.61 21.42
CA LEU A 40 -13.04 -24.26 21.81
C LEU A 40 -13.13 -24.08 23.33
N LEU A 41 -14.27 -24.45 23.93
CA LEU A 41 -14.47 -24.41 25.38
C LEU A 41 -13.43 -25.25 26.14
N LYS A 42 -13.16 -26.46 25.65
CA LYS A 42 -12.16 -27.37 26.23
C LYS A 42 -10.75 -26.75 26.19
N ARG A 43 -10.35 -26.18 25.04
CA ARG A 43 -9.03 -25.54 24.89
C ARG A 43 -8.84 -24.35 25.81
N ALA A 44 -9.90 -23.57 26.02
CA ALA A 44 -9.90 -22.45 26.95
C ALA A 44 -10.09 -22.88 28.42
N GLY A 45 -10.22 -24.18 28.72
CA GLY A 45 -10.36 -24.69 30.08
C GLY A 45 -11.68 -24.32 30.76
N ARG A 46 -12.71 -23.90 30.01
CA ARG A 46 -13.97 -23.38 30.58
C ARG A 46 -14.75 -24.37 31.43
N GLY A 47 -14.56 -25.68 31.19
CA GLY A 47 -15.14 -26.73 32.03
C GLY A 47 -14.57 -26.81 33.45
N HIS A 48 -13.42 -26.17 33.71
CA HIS A 48 -12.81 -26.08 35.04
C HIS A 48 -12.98 -24.70 35.70
N ALA A 49 -13.54 -23.73 34.97
CA ALA A 49 -13.80 -22.40 35.51
C ALA A 49 -14.97 -22.44 36.50
N ALA A 50 -14.89 -21.69 37.61
CA ALA A 50 -15.96 -21.63 38.60
C ALA A 50 -17.29 -21.13 38.02
N SER A 51 -17.25 -20.26 37.00
CA SER A 51 -18.43 -19.76 36.28
C SER A 51 -18.91 -20.69 35.15
N GLY A 52 -18.22 -21.82 34.92
CA GLY A 52 -18.56 -22.79 33.87
C GLY A 52 -18.49 -22.23 32.46
N CYS A 53 -19.06 -22.96 31.50
CA CYS A 53 -19.14 -22.53 30.10
C CYS A 53 -20.02 -21.28 29.93
N ASP A 54 -21.08 -21.12 30.73
CA ASP A 54 -22.02 -20.00 30.62
C ASP A 54 -21.39 -18.66 31.03
N GLY A 55 -20.39 -18.70 31.92
CA GLY A 55 -19.64 -17.52 32.32
C GLY A 55 -18.45 -17.16 31.42
N THR A 56 -18.40 -17.67 30.19
CA THR A 56 -17.35 -17.35 29.21
C THR A 56 -17.53 -15.92 28.70
N ALA A 57 -16.50 -15.09 28.86
CA ALA A 57 -16.51 -13.70 28.44
C ALA A 57 -16.31 -13.54 26.92
N ALA A 58 -16.65 -12.35 26.41
CA ALA A 58 -16.40 -12.01 25.00
C ALA A 58 -14.91 -12.17 24.67
N GLY A 59 -14.61 -12.85 23.56
CA GLY A 59 -13.25 -13.08 23.08
C GLY A 59 -12.41 -14.07 23.91
N GLU A 60 -12.91 -14.59 25.02
CA GLU A 60 -12.13 -15.42 25.95
C GLU A 60 -11.65 -16.75 25.33
N LEU A 61 -12.34 -17.26 24.31
CA LEU A 61 -11.96 -18.48 23.60
C LEU A 61 -10.90 -18.27 22.51
N ALA A 62 -10.47 -17.03 22.25
CA ALA A 62 -9.44 -16.72 21.27
C ALA A 62 -8.05 -17.07 21.79
N LEU A 63 -7.22 -17.68 20.95
CA LEU A 63 -5.82 -17.94 21.27
C LEU A 63 -4.99 -16.68 21.05
N LEU A 64 -4.47 -16.11 22.14
CA LEU A 64 -3.60 -14.95 22.11
C LEU A 64 -2.21 -15.30 21.57
N CYS A 65 -1.57 -14.34 20.91
CA CYS A 65 -0.18 -14.50 20.51
C CYS A 65 0.73 -14.47 21.75
N PRO A 66 1.51 -15.51 22.05
CA PRO A 66 2.32 -15.57 23.27
C PRO A 66 3.51 -14.59 23.29
N VAL A 67 3.85 -14.00 22.14
CA VAL A 67 5.03 -13.13 21.96
C VAL A 67 4.67 -11.67 21.68
N CYS A 68 3.39 -11.36 21.44
CA CYS A 68 2.95 -9.97 21.51
C CYS A 68 2.94 -9.53 23.00
N PRO A 69 3.09 -8.24 23.33
CA PRO A 69 3.26 -7.78 24.70
C PRO A 69 1.96 -7.94 25.52
N HIS A 70 2.07 -8.55 26.70
CA HIS A 70 0.98 -8.81 27.64
C HIS A 70 1.41 -8.47 29.07
N PRO A 71 1.01 -7.30 29.61
CA PRO A 71 1.26 -6.92 30.99
C PRO A 71 0.82 -8.02 31.96
N LYS A 72 1.62 -8.24 33.01
CA LYS A 72 1.41 -9.29 34.03
C LYS A 72 1.55 -10.74 33.53
N ILE A 73 1.81 -10.95 32.23
CA ILE A 73 2.06 -12.28 31.65
C ILE A 73 3.51 -12.41 31.20
N ASN A 74 3.97 -11.52 30.30
CA ASN A 74 5.29 -11.63 29.68
C ASN A 74 6.08 -10.30 29.63
N LEU A 75 5.61 -9.26 30.33
CA LEU A 75 6.31 -7.99 30.47
C LEU A 75 6.84 -7.79 31.89
N PRO A 76 8.00 -7.13 32.06
CA PRO A 76 8.50 -6.74 33.38
C PRO A 76 7.62 -5.65 34.01
N GLU A 77 7.68 -5.53 35.34
CA GLU A 77 7.07 -4.41 36.06
C GLU A 77 7.71 -3.07 35.64
N GLY A 78 6.90 -2.01 35.54
CA GLY A 78 7.37 -0.67 35.15
C GLY A 78 7.76 -0.53 33.69
N PHE A 79 7.34 -1.44 32.80
CA PHE A 79 7.65 -1.40 31.35
C PHE A 79 7.21 -0.07 30.69
N GLU A 80 6.18 0.59 31.24
CA GLU A 80 5.67 1.87 30.80
C GLU A 80 6.71 3.01 30.94
N ASN A 81 7.66 2.85 31.85
CA ASN A 81 8.74 3.81 32.12
C ASN A 81 10.08 3.37 31.51
N ALA A 82 10.06 2.40 30.59
CA ALA A 82 11.28 1.93 29.93
C ALA A 82 12.00 3.07 29.20
N ALA A 83 13.34 3.03 29.24
CA ALA A 83 14.19 3.96 28.51
C ALA A 83 13.84 3.97 27.01
N PRO A 84 13.94 5.13 26.31
CA PRO A 84 13.53 5.28 24.91
C PRO A 84 13.97 4.14 23.98
N GLU A 85 15.21 3.70 24.10
CA GLU A 85 15.83 2.62 23.33
C GLU A 85 15.13 1.25 23.53
N ASN A 86 14.58 1.00 24.71
CA ASN A 86 13.93 -0.27 25.08
C ASN A 86 12.42 -0.26 24.83
N GLN A 87 11.82 0.91 24.60
CA GLN A 87 10.38 1.04 24.39
C GLN A 87 9.88 0.24 23.17
N CYS A 88 10.75 0.00 22.18
CA CYS A 88 10.45 -0.81 21.00
C CYS A 88 10.13 -2.29 21.32
N LEU A 89 10.57 -2.79 22.48
CA LEU A 89 10.31 -4.15 22.94
C LEU A 89 8.84 -4.33 23.37
N TYR A 90 8.17 -3.25 23.75
CA TYR A 90 6.82 -3.24 24.33
C TYR A 90 5.77 -2.67 23.37
N VAL A 91 5.92 -2.98 22.07
CA VAL A 91 5.04 -2.50 21.00
C VAL A 91 4.19 -3.63 20.45
N MET A 92 2.88 -3.43 20.49
CA MET A 92 1.91 -4.25 19.75
C MET A 92 1.80 -3.73 18.32
N THR A 93 1.88 -4.62 17.34
CA THR A 93 1.71 -4.26 15.93
C THR A 93 0.40 -4.85 15.42
N LEU A 94 -0.60 -4.01 15.14
CA LEU A 94 -1.94 -4.40 14.71
C LEU A 94 -2.10 -4.15 13.22
N GLY A 95 -2.43 -5.16 12.43
CA GLY A 95 -2.83 -5.01 11.03
C GLY A 95 -4.34 -5.10 10.89
N LEU A 96 -4.96 -4.17 10.17
CA LEU A 96 -6.38 -4.16 9.83
C LEU A 96 -6.53 -4.28 8.31
N ASP A 97 -7.50 -5.08 7.86
CA ASP A 97 -7.84 -5.20 6.45
C ASP A 97 -9.24 -5.80 6.25
N ALA A 98 -9.85 -5.55 5.08
CA ALA A 98 -11.14 -6.07 4.67
C ALA A 98 -11.05 -7.10 3.53
N CYS A 99 -11.60 -8.30 3.77
CA CYS A 99 -11.73 -9.34 2.77
C CYS A 99 -13.14 -9.42 2.17
N PHE A 100 -13.27 -9.11 0.88
CA PHE A 100 -14.53 -9.20 0.13
C PHE A 100 -14.86 -10.59 -0.43
N ARG A 101 -14.01 -11.60 -0.17
CA ARG A 101 -14.24 -12.98 -0.62
C ARG A 101 -15.19 -13.75 0.31
N LEU A 102 -15.18 -13.43 1.61
CA LEU A 102 -15.96 -14.04 2.68
C LEU A 102 -17.43 -13.55 2.72
N LYS A 103 -18.10 -13.58 1.58
CA LYS A 103 -19.51 -13.16 1.44
C LYS A 103 -20.45 -14.19 2.04
N ARG A 104 -21.62 -13.77 2.54
CA ARG A 104 -22.74 -14.64 2.97
C ARG A 104 -24.05 -14.23 2.30
N ARG A 105 -24.75 -15.19 1.70
CA ARG A 105 -26.07 -14.97 1.10
C ARG A 105 -27.15 -14.70 2.15
N LEU A 106 -28.15 -13.92 1.77
CA LEU A 106 -29.32 -13.65 2.60
C LEU A 106 -30.34 -14.80 2.47
N ILE A 107 -30.08 -15.91 3.16
CA ILE A 107 -30.89 -17.15 3.08
C ILE A 107 -31.38 -17.68 4.45
N SER A 108 -30.91 -17.10 5.56
CA SER A 108 -31.29 -17.47 6.93
C SER A 108 -31.19 -16.26 7.87
N SER A 109 -31.65 -16.42 9.11
CA SER A 109 -31.66 -15.42 10.18
C SER A 109 -31.05 -15.97 11.47
N GLU A 110 -30.65 -15.08 12.39
CA GLU A 110 -30.13 -15.46 13.72
C GLU A 110 -31.13 -16.30 14.53
N GLN A 111 -32.43 -16.06 14.34
CA GLN A 111 -33.48 -16.83 15.01
C GLN A 111 -33.53 -18.29 14.52
N ARG A 112 -33.28 -18.51 13.21
CA ARG A 112 -33.32 -19.85 12.61
C ARG A 112 -32.01 -20.60 12.75
N ASP A 113 -30.89 -19.88 12.79
CA ASP A 113 -29.54 -20.43 12.92
C ASP A 113 -28.69 -19.55 13.86
N PRO A 114 -28.96 -19.61 15.18
CA PRO A 114 -28.21 -18.85 16.18
C PRO A 114 -26.81 -19.43 16.33
N GLY A 115 -25.78 -18.60 16.54
CA GLY A 115 -24.42 -19.06 16.86
C GLY A 115 -24.35 -19.83 18.19
N LEU A 116 -23.46 -20.82 18.28
CA LEU A 116 -23.24 -21.51 19.57
C LEU A 116 -22.34 -20.69 20.51
N GLY A 117 -21.43 -19.90 19.94
CA GLY A 117 -20.52 -19.05 20.71
C GLY A 117 -20.09 -17.79 19.97
N THR A 118 -20.93 -17.25 19.08
CA THR A 118 -20.63 -16.00 18.38
C THR A 118 -20.35 -14.89 19.39
N GLY A 119 -19.20 -14.23 19.27
CA GLY A 119 -18.75 -13.22 20.23
C GLY A 119 -17.81 -13.76 21.32
N LEU A 120 -17.69 -15.07 21.49
CA LEU A 120 -16.82 -15.66 22.53
C LEU A 120 -15.37 -15.85 22.05
N SER A 121 -15.08 -15.68 20.75
CA SER A 121 -13.76 -15.94 20.15
C SER A 121 -13.28 -14.80 19.25
N TYR A 122 -13.25 -14.96 17.92
CA TYR A 122 -12.67 -13.97 17.00
C TYR A 122 -13.72 -13.02 16.42
N VAL A 123 -14.95 -13.50 16.19
CA VAL A 123 -16.06 -12.64 15.73
C VAL A 123 -16.53 -11.72 16.86
N VAL A 124 -16.85 -10.46 16.55
CA VAL A 124 -17.44 -9.48 17.49
C VAL A 124 -18.82 -9.93 18.01
N GLU A 125 -19.25 -9.35 19.12
CA GLU A 125 -20.60 -9.56 19.66
C GLU A 125 -21.66 -9.08 18.63
N PRO A 126 -22.53 -9.98 18.13
CA PRO A 126 -23.31 -9.71 16.92
C PRO A 126 -24.44 -8.70 17.17
N GLU A 127 -25.07 -8.75 18.34
CA GLU A 127 -26.20 -7.88 18.66
C GLU A 127 -25.78 -6.42 18.87
N PRO A 128 -24.82 -6.09 19.76
CA PRO A 128 -24.38 -4.70 19.92
C PRO A 128 -23.81 -4.12 18.63
N TYR A 129 -23.06 -4.92 17.86
CA TYR A 129 -22.49 -4.50 16.59
C TYR A 129 -23.58 -4.14 15.56
N ARG A 130 -24.59 -5.00 15.42
CA ARG A 130 -25.71 -4.77 14.50
C ARG A 130 -26.54 -3.55 14.91
N GLU A 131 -26.82 -3.37 16.20
CA GLU A 131 -27.56 -2.19 16.66
C GLU A 131 -26.80 -0.90 16.37
N TYR A 132 -25.49 -0.88 16.61
CA TYR A 132 -24.63 0.23 16.20
C TYR A 132 -24.72 0.50 14.69
N LEU A 133 -24.57 -0.53 13.86
CA LEU A 133 -24.59 -0.37 12.41
C LEU A 133 -25.93 0.14 11.85
N LYS A 134 -27.04 -0.03 12.57
CA LYS A 134 -28.33 0.59 12.21
C LYS A 134 -28.35 2.11 12.41
N THR A 135 -27.53 2.62 13.33
CA THR A 135 -27.42 4.07 13.60
C THR A 135 -26.56 4.80 12.56
N VAL A 136 -25.71 4.05 11.84
CA VAL A 136 -24.78 4.60 10.86
C VAL A 136 -25.46 4.75 9.50
N THR A 137 -25.54 5.99 9.01
CA THR A 137 -26.07 6.32 7.68
C THR A 137 -25.07 5.98 6.56
N ASP A 138 -25.49 6.12 5.29
CA ASP A 138 -24.59 5.95 4.14
C ASP A 138 -23.40 6.92 4.22
N GLN A 139 -22.22 6.40 4.55
CA GLN A 139 -20.95 7.14 4.50
C GLN A 139 -20.41 7.07 3.07
N LYS A 140 -20.41 8.19 2.35
CA LYS A 140 -19.65 8.33 1.10
C LYS A 140 -18.21 8.66 1.46
N GLU A 141 -17.37 7.64 1.46
CA GLU A 141 -15.94 7.80 1.68
C GLU A 141 -15.29 8.18 0.33
N MET A 142 -14.74 9.40 0.26
CA MET A 142 -14.03 9.86 -0.93
C MET A 142 -12.55 9.51 -0.80
N THR A 143 -12.05 8.67 -1.71
CA THR A 143 -10.62 8.38 -1.79
C THR A 143 -9.83 9.59 -2.24
N THR A 144 -8.95 10.09 -1.38
CA THR A 144 -8.00 11.16 -1.72
C THR A 144 -6.72 10.63 -2.38
N CYS A 145 -6.49 9.31 -2.33
CA CYS A 145 -5.37 8.63 -2.98
C CYS A 145 -5.80 8.08 -4.34
N SER A 146 -5.29 8.67 -5.42
CA SER A 146 -5.70 8.37 -6.81
C SER A 146 -5.56 6.90 -7.23
N GLY A 147 -4.63 6.15 -6.63
CA GLY A 147 -4.43 4.71 -6.92
C GLY A 147 -5.47 3.77 -6.30
N LEU A 148 -6.17 4.20 -5.24
CA LEU A 148 -7.14 3.37 -4.49
C LEU A 148 -8.59 3.58 -4.94
N ALA A 149 -8.89 4.72 -5.57
CA ALA A 149 -10.22 5.09 -6.04
C ALA A 149 -10.89 4.04 -6.95
N ALA A 150 -10.10 3.34 -7.77
CA ALA A 150 -10.60 2.33 -8.69
C ALA A 150 -11.04 1.02 -7.99
N LEU A 151 -10.39 0.66 -6.87
CA LEU A 151 -10.68 -0.54 -6.09
C LEU A 151 -11.99 -0.37 -5.29
N ASP A 152 -12.18 0.80 -4.67
CA ASP A 152 -13.38 1.10 -3.87
C ASP A 152 -14.67 1.08 -4.69
N TYR A 153 -14.61 1.58 -5.93
CA TYR A 153 -15.75 1.54 -6.84
C TYR A 153 -16.11 0.10 -7.28
N ALA A 154 -15.14 -0.80 -7.38
CA ALA A 154 -15.38 -2.20 -7.72
C ALA A 154 -16.00 -2.98 -6.53
N ASN A 155 -15.57 -2.67 -5.30
CA ASN A 155 -15.99 -3.38 -4.08
C ASN A 155 -17.43 -3.04 -3.63
N THR A 156 -18.00 -1.93 -4.12
CA THR A 156 -19.37 -1.48 -3.75
C THR A 156 -20.48 -1.99 -4.67
N LYS A 157 -20.16 -2.56 -5.85
CA LYS A 157 -21.13 -2.86 -6.93
C LYS A 157 -22.02 -4.10 -6.73
N PHE A 158 -21.79 -4.96 -5.74
CA PHE A 158 -22.42 -6.29 -5.66
C PHE A 158 -22.93 -6.69 -4.26
N SER A 159 -23.82 -5.90 -3.67
CA SER A 159 -24.44 -6.20 -2.36
C SER A 159 -25.78 -6.94 -2.43
N ARG A 160 -26.52 -6.87 -3.55
CA ARG A 160 -27.87 -7.46 -3.65
C ARG A 160 -27.83 -8.99 -3.50
N GLY A 161 -28.68 -9.53 -2.62
CA GLY A 161 -28.76 -10.97 -2.32
C GLY A 161 -27.75 -11.47 -1.28
N TYR A 162 -26.88 -10.59 -0.76
CA TYR A 162 -25.94 -10.88 0.31
C TYR A 162 -26.36 -10.17 1.59
N ALA A 163 -26.28 -10.89 2.71
CA ALA A 163 -26.41 -10.31 4.03
C ALA A 163 -25.05 -9.80 4.55
N THR A 164 -23.97 -10.40 4.05
CA THR A 164 -22.58 -10.02 4.35
C THR A 164 -21.81 -9.93 3.04
N THR A 165 -21.22 -8.77 2.74
CA THR A 165 -20.44 -8.52 1.51
C THR A 165 -18.94 -8.80 1.66
N GLY A 166 -18.49 -9.04 2.89
CA GLY A 166 -17.11 -9.29 3.24
C GLY A 166 -16.91 -9.28 4.75
N VAL A 167 -15.67 -9.29 5.20
CA VAL A 167 -15.30 -9.27 6.61
C VAL A 167 -14.11 -8.34 6.80
N VAL A 168 -14.14 -7.48 7.81
CA VAL A 168 -12.96 -6.77 8.30
C VAL A 168 -12.34 -7.56 9.45
N MET A 169 -11.01 -7.63 9.49
CA MET A 169 -10.27 -8.37 10.51
C MET A 169 -9.07 -7.57 11.02
N GLY A 170 -8.74 -7.77 12.29
CA GLY A 170 -7.49 -7.36 12.89
C GLY A 170 -6.60 -8.52 13.33
N VAL A 171 -5.30 -8.39 13.10
CA VAL A 171 -4.28 -9.37 13.47
C VAL A 171 -3.09 -8.72 14.19
N CYS A 172 -2.34 -9.47 15.01
CA CYS A 172 -0.98 -9.07 15.41
C CYS A 172 -0.08 -9.25 14.18
N ALA A 173 0.26 -8.18 13.46
CA ALA A 173 0.87 -8.25 12.12
C ALA A 173 2.25 -8.92 12.09
N ARG A 174 2.98 -8.94 13.22
CA ARG A 174 4.31 -9.60 13.32
C ARG A 174 4.23 -11.12 13.32
N HIS A 175 3.19 -11.67 13.94
CA HIS A 175 3.07 -13.11 14.21
C HIS A 175 1.81 -13.73 13.58
N GLU A 176 0.96 -12.89 12.97
CA GLU A 176 -0.20 -13.25 12.17
C GLU A 176 -1.31 -13.93 12.98
N PHE A 177 -1.49 -13.52 14.24
CA PHE A 177 -2.57 -14.01 15.10
C PHE A 177 -3.81 -13.13 14.95
N VAL A 178 -4.95 -13.74 14.63
CA VAL A 178 -6.25 -13.06 14.65
C VAL A 178 -6.56 -12.63 16.08
N GLN A 179 -6.99 -11.38 16.24
CA GLN A 179 -7.26 -10.81 17.56
C GLN A 179 -8.63 -11.27 18.12
N PRO A 180 -8.76 -11.39 19.46
CA PRO A 180 -10.05 -11.63 20.11
C PRO A 180 -11.06 -10.56 19.72
N ASN A 181 -12.28 -10.97 19.38
CA ASN A 181 -13.33 -10.11 18.81
C ASN A 181 -12.81 -9.13 17.74
N GLY A 182 -11.80 -9.55 16.97
CA GLY A 182 -11.14 -8.77 15.96
C GLY A 182 -11.71 -8.95 14.56
N VAL A 183 -12.90 -9.55 14.42
CA VAL A 183 -13.51 -9.86 13.14
C VAL A 183 -14.95 -9.35 13.09
N GLY A 184 -15.27 -8.55 12.08
CA GLY A 184 -16.60 -7.97 11.88
C GLY A 184 -17.14 -8.20 10.48
N ASP A 185 -18.40 -8.64 10.37
CA ASP A 185 -19.07 -8.75 9.09
C ASP A 185 -19.35 -7.37 8.47
N LEU A 186 -19.13 -7.25 7.16
CA LEU A 186 -19.42 -6.06 6.36
C LEU A 186 -20.79 -6.19 5.67
N GLN A 187 -21.62 -5.15 5.76
CA GLN A 187 -22.96 -5.14 5.15
C GLN A 187 -22.94 -4.53 3.75
N LYS A 188 -22.03 -3.58 3.50
CA LYS A 188 -21.88 -2.88 2.23
C LYS A 188 -20.50 -2.22 2.17
N GLY A 189 -19.64 -2.71 1.27
CA GLY A 189 -18.28 -2.19 1.14
C GLY A 189 -17.49 -2.27 2.45
N GLU A 190 -16.32 -1.65 2.46
CA GLU A 190 -15.55 -1.38 3.67
C GLU A 190 -15.93 0.02 4.14
N ARG A 191 -16.67 0.13 5.24
CA ARG A 191 -17.02 1.41 5.86
C ARG A 191 -16.16 1.60 7.11
N PHE A 192 -15.74 2.83 7.37
CA PHE A 192 -15.01 3.18 8.58
C PHE A 192 -15.77 2.75 9.84
N ALA A 193 -17.10 2.83 9.87
CA ALA A 193 -17.88 2.34 11.01
C ALA A 193 -17.62 0.86 11.34
N ASN A 194 -17.48 0.00 10.33
CA ASN A 194 -17.18 -1.43 10.54
C ASN A 194 -15.76 -1.59 11.13
N THR A 195 -14.78 -0.88 10.56
CA THR A 195 -13.37 -0.90 11.01
C THR A 195 -13.20 -0.28 12.40
N ASP A 196 -13.88 0.82 12.71
CA ASP A 196 -13.87 1.50 14.00
C ASP A 196 -14.34 0.57 15.10
N TRP A 197 -15.46 -0.15 14.87
CA TRP A 197 -15.99 -1.11 15.84
C TRP A 197 -15.02 -2.26 16.08
N VAL A 198 -14.48 -2.87 15.02
CA VAL A 198 -13.52 -3.97 15.14
C VAL A 198 -12.25 -3.53 15.84
N PHE A 199 -11.71 -2.36 15.48
CA PHE A 199 -10.55 -1.80 16.14
C PHE A 199 -10.81 -1.53 17.62
N ALA A 200 -11.95 -0.91 17.96
CA ALA A 200 -12.34 -0.66 19.35
C ALA A 200 -12.49 -1.97 20.13
N SER A 201 -13.14 -2.97 19.53
CA SER A 201 -13.34 -4.29 20.12
C SER A 201 -12.01 -4.98 20.45
N ILE A 202 -11.03 -4.91 19.55
CA ILE A 202 -9.66 -5.42 19.79
C ILE A 202 -9.01 -4.67 20.95
N LEU A 203 -9.11 -3.34 20.99
CA LEU A 203 -8.48 -2.54 22.04
C LEU A 203 -9.02 -2.83 23.44
N ARG A 204 -10.27 -3.30 23.59
CA ARG A 204 -10.80 -3.74 24.89
C ARG A 204 -10.05 -4.94 25.48
N HIS A 205 -9.40 -5.74 24.62
CA HIS A 205 -8.60 -6.91 25.00
C HIS A 205 -7.13 -6.59 25.19
N LEU A 206 -6.71 -5.35 24.94
CA LEU A 206 -5.33 -4.92 25.05
C LEU A 206 -5.18 -3.91 26.18
N ASP A 207 -4.07 -3.99 26.90
CA ASP A 207 -3.78 -3.01 27.94
C ASP A 207 -3.59 -1.61 27.31
N PRO A 208 -4.22 -0.55 27.87
CA PRO A 208 -4.19 0.79 27.31
C PRO A 208 -2.77 1.39 27.29
N CYS A 209 -1.87 0.99 28.18
CA CYS A 209 -0.50 1.54 28.31
C CYS A 209 0.48 0.95 27.29
N ILE A 210 0.17 -0.17 26.63
CA ILE A 210 0.99 -0.73 25.56
C ILE A 210 1.05 0.26 24.39
N ARG A 211 2.19 0.38 23.70
CA ARG A 211 2.28 1.15 22.45
C ARG A 211 1.78 0.34 21.27
N LYS A 212 1.08 0.96 20.33
CA LYS A 212 0.49 0.31 19.17
C LYS A 212 1.01 0.93 17.88
N ILE A 213 1.52 0.10 16.98
CA ILE A 213 1.68 0.44 15.57
C ILE A 213 0.47 -0.17 14.84
N VAL A 214 -0.38 0.68 14.27
CA VAL A 214 -1.60 0.28 13.56
C VAL A 214 -1.35 0.40 12.06
N LEU A 215 -1.38 -0.74 11.38
CA LEU A 215 -1.26 -0.85 9.94
C LEU A 215 -2.62 -1.00 9.31
N TYR A 216 -2.86 -0.23 8.25
CA TYR A 216 -4.04 -0.35 7.43
C TYR A 216 -3.77 0.28 6.07
N ASP A 217 -4.23 -0.34 4.99
CA ASP A 217 -4.05 0.15 3.62
C ASP A 217 -4.50 1.60 3.48
N ILE A 218 -5.69 1.89 4.01
CA ILE A 218 -6.28 3.23 3.92
C ILE A 218 -6.13 4.02 5.22
N VAL A 219 -5.12 3.70 6.05
CA VAL A 219 -4.91 4.39 7.35
C VAL A 219 -4.82 5.90 7.20
N CYS A 220 -4.23 6.39 6.10
CA CYS A 220 -4.04 7.81 5.86
C CYS A 220 -5.36 8.58 5.69
N GLN A 221 -6.45 7.87 5.43
CA GLN A 221 -7.81 8.40 5.33
C GLN A 221 -8.60 8.09 6.60
N TRP A 222 -8.53 6.83 7.04
CA TRP A 222 -9.27 6.34 8.21
C TRP A 222 -8.83 7.05 9.51
N ALA A 223 -7.53 7.24 9.72
CA ALA A 223 -6.97 7.78 10.96
C ALA A 223 -7.23 9.28 11.16
N VAL A 224 -7.65 10.01 10.12
CA VAL A 224 -7.84 11.48 10.19
C VAL A 224 -8.87 11.89 11.24
N HIS A 225 -9.98 11.13 11.32
CA HIS A 225 -11.07 11.39 12.26
C HIS A 225 -11.34 10.21 13.20
N VAL A 226 -10.37 9.31 13.36
CA VAL A 226 -10.57 8.08 14.14
C VAL A 226 -10.87 8.38 15.61
N ILE A 227 -10.28 9.43 16.16
CA ILE A 227 -10.45 9.79 17.58
C ILE A 227 -11.88 10.22 17.84
N GLU A 228 -12.41 11.12 17.00
CA GLU A 228 -13.78 11.61 17.10
C GLU A 228 -14.76 10.45 16.98
N ARG A 229 -14.58 9.59 15.95
CA ARG A 229 -15.46 8.44 15.73
C ARG A 229 -15.43 7.44 16.88
N LEU A 230 -14.26 7.15 17.45
CA LEU A 230 -14.15 6.21 18.59
C LEU A 230 -14.76 6.75 19.89
N LYS A 231 -14.82 8.08 20.07
CA LYS A 231 -15.52 8.71 21.21
C LYS A 231 -17.05 8.66 21.04
N GLU A 232 -17.52 8.72 19.80
CA GLU A 232 -18.94 8.65 19.46
C GLU A 232 -19.51 7.22 19.49
N LEU A 233 -18.65 6.19 19.56
CA LEU A 233 -19.10 4.82 19.70
C LEU A 233 -20.03 4.62 20.91
N PRO A 234 -20.95 3.62 20.85
CA PRO A 234 -21.82 3.29 21.96
C PRO A 234 -21.03 2.98 23.24
N PRO A 235 -21.62 3.17 24.45
CA PRO A 235 -20.89 3.02 25.72
C PRO A 235 -20.07 1.74 25.87
N LEU A 236 -20.54 0.61 25.32
CA LEU A 236 -19.84 -0.68 25.32
C LEU A 236 -18.48 -0.64 24.60
N MET A 237 -18.37 0.17 23.55
CA MET A 237 -17.20 0.25 22.64
C MET A 237 -16.53 1.62 22.66
N ARG A 238 -17.01 2.55 23.49
CA ARG A 238 -16.46 3.90 23.59
C ARG A 238 -15.06 3.84 24.16
N LEU A 239 -14.11 4.46 23.47
CA LEU A 239 -12.72 4.49 23.89
C LEU A 239 -12.19 5.93 23.92
N SER A 240 -11.32 6.20 24.89
CA SER A 240 -10.47 7.38 24.90
C SER A 240 -9.04 6.95 24.63
N MET A 241 -8.47 7.41 23.52
CA MET A 241 -7.11 7.05 23.11
C MET A 241 -6.11 8.09 23.58
N LEU A 242 -4.99 7.63 24.14
CA LEU A 242 -3.80 8.45 24.33
C LEU A 242 -2.97 8.39 23.05
N LEU A 243 -3.09 9.39 22.18
CA LEU A 243 -2.48 9.40 20.84
C LEU A 243 -0.98 9.11 20.82
N GLN A 244 -0.24 9.53 21.84
CA GLN A 244 1.19 9.27 21.97
C GLN A 244 1.55 7.77 21.98
N LEU A 245 0.59 6.90 22.31
CA LEU A 245 0.77 5.44 22.30
C LEU A 245 0.43 4.82 20.95
N PHE A 246 0.01 5.59 19.95
CA PHE A 246 -0.41 5.09 18.64
C PHE A 246 0.45 5.68 17.52
N ARG A 247 0.92 4.81 16.63
CA ARG A 247 1.50 5.19 15.34
C ARG A 247 0.69 4.52 14.24
N PHE A 248 0.17 5.33 13.31
CA PHE A 248 -0.59 4.86 12.16
C PHE A 248 0.32 4.78 10.96
N VAL A 249 0.29 3.66 10.24
CA VAL A 249 1.18 3.41 9.09
C VAL A 249 0.49 2.60 8.01
N ILE A 250 1.01 2.69 6.79
CA ILE A 250 0.57 1.88 5.65
C ILE A 250 1.58 0.74 5.45
N PRO A 251 1.14 -0.51 5.21
CA PRO A 251 2.03 -1.62 4.88
C PRO A 251 3.03 -1.30 3.74
N LYS A 252 4.22 -1.92 3.78
CA LYS A 252 5.35 -1.55 2.90
C LYS A 252 5.04 -1.76 1.41
N MET A 253 4.18 -2.70 1.05
CA MET A 253 3.76 -2.90 -0.35
C MET A 253 2.74 -1.84 -0.76
N HIS A 254 1.70 -1.66 0.07
CA HIS A 254 0.55 -0.81 -0.23
C HIS A 254 0.91 0.67 -0.30
N ILE A 255 1.82 1.15 0.56
CA ILE A 255 2.20 2.57 0.63
C ILE A 255 2.67 3.16 -0.70
N ARG A 256 3.16 2.31 -1.62
CA ARG A 256 3.61 2.70 -2.96
C ARG A 256 2.47 3.19 -3.85
N GLY A 257 1.24 2.74 -3.60
CA GLY A 257 0.03 3.19 -4.30
C GLY A 257 -0.49 4.54 -3.81
N HIS A 258 0.09 5.10 -2.74
CA HIS A 258 -0.33 6.37 -2.17
C HIS A 258 0.50 7.55 -2.66
N THR A 259 -0.02 8.76 -2.40
CA THR A 259 0.67 10.02 -2.68
C THR A 259 2.02 10.11 -1.96
N VAL A 260 2.94 10.94 -2.47
CA VAL A 260 4.26 11.16 -1.86
C VAL A 260 4.13 11.60 -0.39
N ASN A 261 3.16 12.47 -0.09
CA ASN A 261 2.88 12.90 1.28
C ASN A 261 2.53 11.70 2.20
N CYS A 262 1.75 10.73 1.70
CA CYS A 262 1.48 9.52 2.48
C CYS A 262 2.74 8.65 2.66
N GLN A 263 3.57 8.53 1.62
CA GLN A 263 4.82 7.76 1.66
C GLN A 263 5.81 8.30 2.70
N VAL A 264 5.83 9.61 2.97
CA VAL A 264 6.75 10.20 3.96
C VAL A 264 6.16 10.25 5.38
N ARG A 265 4.83 10.27 5.53
CA ARG A 265 4.15 10.37 6.83
C ARG A 265 3.78 9.02 7.45
N TYR A 266 3.31 8.09 6.63
CA TYR A 266 2.75 6.80 7.09
C TYR A 266 3.67 5.61 6.79
N SER A 267 4.95 5.86 6.50
CA SER A 267 5.91 4.80 6.20
C SER A 267 6.36 4.07 7.46
N LEU A 268 6.15 2.76 7.47
CA LEU A 268 6.63 1.86 8.50
C LEU A 268 8.16 1.90 8.67
N ASN A 269 8.92 2.23 7.62
CA ASN A 269 10.38 2.36 7.68
C ASN A 269 10.85 3.54 8.54
N TYR A 270 9.98 4.53 8.78
CA TYR A 270 10.30 5.74 9.55
C TYR A 270 9.70 5.70 10.96
N VAL A 271 9.15 4.55 11.39
CA VAL A 271 8.58 4.41 12.73
C VAL A 271 9.58 3.70 13.64
N PRO A 272 10.09 4.39 14.68
CA PRO A 272 10.95 3.76 15.67
C PRO A 272 10.33 2.50 16.28
N GLY A 273 11.16 1.44 16.37
CA GLY A 273 10.74 0.15 16.91
C GLY A 273 9.88 -0.71 15.98
N SER A 274 9.61 -0.29 14.73
CA SER A 274 8.91 -1.13 13.75
C SER A 274 9.73 -2.36 13.32
N GLY A 275 11.06 -2.27 13.38
CA GLY A 275 11.99 -3.30 12.91
C GLY A 275 11.82 -3.58 11.42
N GLN A 276 12.10 -4.81 10.99
CA GLN A 276 11.88 -5.26 9.61
C GLN A 276 10.47 -5.83 9.38
N THR A 277 9.46 -5.33 10.09
CA THR A 277 8.06 -5.73 9.84
C THR A 277 7.65 -5.31 8.42
N ASP A 278 6.99 -6.18 7.66
CA ASP A 278 6.50 -5.88 6.30
C ASP A 278 5.13 -5.16 6.32
N GLY A 279 4.27 -5.53 7.26
CA GLY A 279 2.90 -5.07 7.36
C GLY A 279 1.88 -5.90 6.60
N GLU A 280 2.33 -6.94 5.88
CA GLU A 280 1.53 -7.78 4.98
C GLU A 280 1.03 -9.07 5.66
N GLY A 281 1.21 -9.18 6.98
CA GLY A 281 0.91 -10.39 7.75
C GLY A 281 -0.56 -10.80 7.71
N ILE A 282 -1.48 -9.89 7.39
CA ILE A 282 -2.93 -10.16 7.30
C ILE A 282 -3.34 -10.89 6.02
N GLU A 283 -2.53 -10.82 4.96
CA GLU A 283 -2.80 -11.53 3.69
C GLU A 283 -2.68 -13.06 3.83
N ARG A 284 -1.83 -13.52 4.75
CA ARG A 284 -1.57 -14.94 5.01
C ARG A 284 -2.80 -15.65 5.63
N PRO A 285 -3.46 -15.13 6.69
CA PRO A 285 -4.73 -15.68 7.15
C PRO A 285 -5.85 -15.56 6.11
N TRP A 286 -5.85 -14.52 5.26
CA TRP A 286 -6.78 -14.43 4.13
C TRP A 286 -6.61 -15.54 3.11
N ALA A 287 -5.38 -15.84 2.71
CA ALA A 287 -5.09 -16.96 1.82
C ALA A 287 -5.57 -18.28 2.42
N ASN A 288 -5.40 -18.47 3.73
CA ASN A 288 -5.83 -19.69 4.43
C ASN A 288 -7.36 -19.83 4.51
N ILE A 289 -8.05 -18.80 5.00
CA ILE A 289 -9.51 -18.83 5.18
C ILE A 289 -10.26 -18.82 3.85
N GLY A 290 -9.61 -18.33 2.78
CA GLY A 290 -10.19 -18.31 1.43
C GLY A 290 -10.68 -19.68 0.93
N GLY A 291 -10.07 -20.77 1.40
CA GLY A 291 -10.46 -22.14 1.04
C GLY A 291 -11.88 -22.54 1.48
N ILE A 292 -12.46 -21.84 2.47
CA ILE A 292 -13.84 -22.09 2.95
C ILE A 292 -14.81 -20.97 2.58
N ALA A 293 -14.38 -19.99 1.79
CA ALA A 293 -15.21 -18.85 1.42
C ALA A 293 -16.46 -19.26 0.62
N THR A 294 -16.42 -20.36 -0.12
CA THR A 294 -17.56 -20.88 -0.89
C THR A 294 -18.55 -21.66 -0.02
N SER A 295 -18.06 -22.50 0.89
CA SER A 295 -18.92 -23.28 1.79
C SER A 295 -19.65 -22.40 2.81
N THR A 296 -18.94 -21.43 3.40
CA THR A 296 -19.53 -20.47 4.34
C THR A 296 -20.49 -19.47 3.70
N ARG A 297 -20.43 -19.29 2.38
CA ARG A 297 -21.27 -18.34 1.64
C ARG A 297 -22.74 -18.71 1.64
N VAL A 298 -23.05 -19.99 1.73
CA VAL A 298 -24.41 -20.55 1.75
C VAL A 298 -24.79 -21.07 3.13
N SER A 299 -24.05 -20.70 4.17
CA SER A 299 -24.40 -21.01 5.55
C SER A 299 -25.33 -19.95 6.15
N GLY A 300 -26.14 -20.35 7.13
CA GLY A 300 -26.79 -19.40 8.02
C GLY A 300 -25.77 -18.64 8.88
N PRO A 301 -26.19 -17.57 9.57
CA PRO A 301 -25.26 -16.69 10.30
C PRO A 301 -24.50 -17.41 11.41
N GLY A 302 -25.19 -18.14 12.29
CA GLY A 302 -24.56 -18.86 13.39
C GLY A 302 -23.61 -19.96 12.92
N ALA A 303 -24.05 -20.81 11.99
CA ALA A 303 -23.21 -21.87 11.44
C ALA A 303 -21.96 -21.31 10.73
N ARG A 304 -22.08 -20.14 10.07
CA ARG A 304 -20.94 -19.47 9.46
C ARG A 304 -19.95 -18.98 10.51
N HIS A 305 -20.40 -18.28 11.54
CA HIS A 305 -19.51 -17.75 12.57
C HIS A 305 -18.80 -18.89 13.33
N ASP A 306 -19.52 -19.93 13.74
CA ASP A 306 -18.92 -21.08 14.42
C ASP A 306 -17.86 -21.79 13.55
N ALA A 307 -18.09 -21.88 12.23
CA ALA A 307 -17.10 -22.41 11.30
C ALA A 307 -15.88 -21.50 11.22
N LEU A 308 -16.07 -20.20 10.98
CA LEU A 308 -14.98 -19.25 10.85
C LEU A 308 -14.13 -19.16 12.13
N ASP A 309 -14.75 -19.08 13.31
CA ASP A 309 -14.05 -19.08 14.60
C ASP A 309 -13.21 -20.35 14.82
N CYS A 310 -13.74 -21.51 14.43
CA CYS A 310 -12.98 -22.76 14.49
C CYS A 310 -11.74 -22.72 13.57
N HIS A 311 -11.87 -22.15 12.37
CA HIS A 311 -10.77 -22.06 11.43
C HIS A 311 -9.70 -21.04 11.86
N TRP A 312 -10.10 -19.88 12.39
CA TRP A 312 -9.14 -18.92 12.97
C TRP A 312 -8.50 -19.44 14.25
N SER A 313 -9.22 -20.21 15.07
CA SER A 313 -8.63 -20.92 16.21
C SER A 313 -7.53 -21.88 15.77
N PHE A 314 -7.80 -22.66 14.73
CA PHE A 314 -6.79 -23.56 14.17
C PHE A 314 -5.61 -22.79 13.55
N TRP A 315 -5.85 -21.67 12.86
CA TRP A 315 -4.80 -20.80 12.34
C TRP A 315 -3.89 -20.29 13.46
N ASN A 316 -4.46 -19.69 14.51
CA ASN A 316 -3.68 -19.20 15.66
C ASN A 316 -2.93 -20.35 16.35
N TRP A 317 -3.52 -21.54 16.47
CA TRP A 317 -2.82 -22.71 16.99
C TRP A 317 -1.60 -23.11 16.15
N LEU A 318 -1.74 -23.16 14.81
CA LEU A 318 -0.61 -23.42 13.92
C LEU A 318 0.48 -22.35 14.04
N LYS A 319 0.11 -21.08 14.25
CA LYS A 319 1.06 -20.01 14.53
C LYS A 319 1.78 -20.22 15.84
N THR A 320 1.09 -20.65 16.90
CA THR A 320 1.71 -20.99 18.19
C THR A 320 2.74 -22.11 18.04
N VAL A 321 2.38 -23.21 17.37
CA VAL A 321 3.28 -24.35 17.16
C VAL A 321 4.47 -23.98 16.26
N GLY A 322 4.25 -23.15 15.24
CA GLY A 322 5.30 -22.70 14.32
C GLY A 322 6.21 -21.61 14.88
N LEU A 323 5.83 -20.98 16.00
CA LEU A 323 6.48 -19.79 16.52
C LEU A 323 7.98 -19.98 16.85
N PRO A 324 8.40 -21.08 17.52
CA PRO A 324 9.81 -21.27 17.85
C PRO A 324 10.71 -21.30 16.59
N LYS A 325 10.26 -22.00 15.54
CA LYS A 325 10.97 -22.08 14.26
C LYS A 325 11.02 -20.72 13.57
N LEU A 326 9.91 -19.97 13.58
CA LEU A 326 9.83 -18.63 13.00
C LEU A 326 10.79 -17.66 13.70
N LEU A 327 10.77 -17.62 15.03
CA LEU A 327 11.61 -16.70 15.82
C LEU A 327 13.08 -17.03 15.68
N ARG A 328 13.45 -18.33 15.69
CA ARG A 328 14.83 -18.73 15.47
C ARG A 328 15.34 -18.28 14.10
N ARG A 329 14.58 -18.53 13.04
CA ARG A 329 14.93 -18.09 11.68
C ARG A 329 15.11 -16.57 11.61
N ARG A 330 14.18 -15.82 12.19
CA ARG A 330 14.23 -14.35 12.20
C ARG A 330 15.43 -13.82 12.98
N LEU A 331 15.80 -14.46 14.09
CA LEU A 331 16.98 -14.09 14.87
C LEU A 331 18.26 -14.33 14.08
N ASP A 332 18.39 -15.49 13.44
CA ASP A 332 19.58 -15.83 12.64
C ASP A 332 19.73 -14.83 11.47
N MET A 333 18.64 -14.54 10.74
CA MET A 333 18.63 -13.50 9.69
C MET A 333 18.96 -12.11 10.22
N ALA A 334 18.42 -11.73 11.39
CA ALA A 334 18.66 -10.42 11.97
C ALA A 334 20.14 -10.21 12.34
N LYS A 335 20.82 -11.25 12.82
CA LYS A 335 22.26 -11.19 13.12
C LYS A 335 23.11 -11.03 11.87
N GLU A 336 22.77 -11.74 10.81
CA GLU A 336 23.48 -11.62 9.52
C GLU A 336 23.29 -10.21 8.94
N GLU A 337 22.05 -9.71 8.91
CA GLU A 337 21.75 -8.36 8.43
C GLU A 337 22.35 -7.28 9.31
N GLU A 338 22.39 -7.44 10.64
CA GLU A 338 23.01 -6.46 11.54
C GLU A 338 24.46 -6.18 11.15
N VAL A 339 25.25 -7.22 10.83
CA VAL A 339 26.65 -7.06 10.40
C VAL A 339 26.74 -6.23 9.12
N VAL A 340 25.91 -6.54 8.13
CA VAL A 340 25.90 -5.85 6.82
C VAL A 340 25.45 -4.39 6.98
N GLN A 341 24.32 -4.17 7.66
CA GLN A 341 23.74 -2.84 7.83
C GLN A 341 24.62 -1.95 8.69
N LYS A 342 25.24 -2.48 9.74
CA LYS A 342 26.16 -1.73 10.60
C LYS A 342 27.41 -1.28 9.84
N ALA A 343 28.03 -2.18 9.08
CA ALA A 343 29.19 -1.83 8.25
C ALA A 343 28.85 -0.73 7.22
N ALA A 344 27.71 -0.85 6.54
CA ALA A 344 27.25 0.17 5.59
C ALA A 344 26.96 1.51 6.28
N PHE A 345 26.33 1.48 7.47
CA PHE A 345 26.02 2.66 8.25
C PHE A 345 27.28 3.38 8.74
N GLU A 346 28.28 2.64 9.20
CA GLU A 346 29.57 3.20 9.65
C GLU A 346 30.31 3.89 8.50
N VAL A 347 30.41 3.25 7.34
CA VAL A 347 31.03 3.86 6.14
C VAL A 347 30.29 5.14 5.74
N PHE A 348 28.96 5.10 5.65
CA PHE A 348 28.16 6.27 5.30
C PHE A 348 28.32 7.41 6.32
N THR A 349 28.39 7.07 7.61
CA THR A 349 28.61 8.04 8.69
C THR A 349 29.97 8.73 8.55
N LEU A 350 31.02 7.96 8.26
CA LEU A 350 32.38 8.49 8.05
C LEU A 350 32.44 9.45 6.85
N GLU A 351 31.74 9.13 5.75
CA GLU A 351 31.68 9.98 4.56
C GLU A 351 30.92 11.29 4.80
N GLN A 352 30.02 11.32 5.79
CA GLN A 352 29.12 12.44 6.05
C GLN A 352 29.38 13.15 7.39
N LEU A 353 30.54 12.96 8.03
CA LEU A 353 30.84 13.46 9.38
C LEU A 353 30.43 14.92 9.65
N LYS A 354 30.61 15.81 8.67
CA LYS A 354 30.25 17.23 8.79
C LYS A 354 28.73 17.48 8.95
N ARG A 355 27.90 16.50 8.57
CA ARG A 355 26.43 16.60 8.52
C ARG A 355 25.72 15.69 9.53
N VAL A 356 26.41 14.68 10.07
CA VAL A 356 25.83 13.68 10.98
C VAL A 356 25.09 14.32 12.15
N SER A 357 25.71 15.26 12.87
CA SER A 357 25.10 15.91 14.02
C SER A 357 23.83 16.69 13.66
N VAL A 358 23.80 17.32 12.49
CA VAL A 358 22.64 18.06 11.99
C VAL A 358 21.51 17.08 11.63
N TRP A 359 21.80 16.03 10.87
CA TRP A 359 20.81 15.06 10.43
C TRP A 359 20.23 14.24 11.58
N GLN A 360 21.08 13.81 12.52
CA GLN A 360 20.64 13.10 13.71
C GLN A 360 19.65 13.95 14.51
N LYS A 361 20.00 15.22 14.76
CA LYS A 361 19.10 16.16 15.45
C LYS A 361 17.77 16.34 14.71
N MET A 362 17.80 16.46 13.38
CA MET A 362 16.57 16.57 12.58
C MET A 362 15.66 15.34 12.72
N VAL A 363 16.25 14.13 12.75
CA VAL A 363 15.50 12.88 12.92
C VAL A 363 14.94 12.78 14.33
N GLU A 364 15.75 12.99 15.37
CA GLU A 364 15.33 12.91 16.78
C GLU A 364 14.20 13.92 17.09
N GLU A 365 14.34 15.16 16.62
CA GLU A 365 13.33 16.21 16.79
C GLU A 365 12.02 15.87 16.06
N TYR A 366 12.09 15.24 14.89
CA TYR A 366 10.90 14.82 14.15
C TYR A 366 10.24 13.58 14.76
N GLU A 367 11.00 12.57 15.16
CA GLU A 367 10.48 11.30 15.69
C GLU A 367 9.82 11.45 17.07
N ALA A 368 10.21 12.47 17.84
CA ALA A 368 9.65 12.78 19.15
C ALA A 368 8.13 13.02 19.08
N ASP A 369 7.66 13.92 18.21
CA ASP A 369 6.24 14.30 18.13
C ASP A 369 5.70 14.56 16.71
N GLY A 370 6.55 14.55 15.69
CA GLY A 370 6.17 14.79 14.29
C GLY A 370 5.82 16.24 13.97
N THR A 371 6.02 17.19 14.89
CA THR A 371 5.68 18.61 14.70
C THR A 371 6.75 19.39 13.95
N LYS A 372 7.99 18.88 13.98
CA LYS A 372 9.16 19.47 13.32
C LYS A 372 9.18 19.15 11.83
N PRO A 373 9.96 19.87 11.01
CA PRO A 373 10.06 19.58 9.59
C PRO A 373 10.46 18.12 9.34
N ASN A 374 9.71 17.43 8.48
CA ASN A 374 9.95 16.03 8.18
C ASN A 374 11.28 15.87 7.40
N PRO A 375 12.31 15.22 7.96
CA PRO A 375 13.62 15.07 7.31
C PRO A 375 13.56 14.14 6.09
N TYR A 376 12.51 13.32 5.96
CA TYR A 376 12.31 12.37 4.87
C TYR A 376 11.54 12.98 3.68
N GLU A 377 10.99 14.19 3.85
CA GLU A 377 10.31 14.89 2.77
C GLU A 377 11.33 15.54 1.83
N SER A 378 11.21 15.23 0.53
CA SER A 378 12.04 15.87 -0.49
C SER A 378 11.63 17.32 -0.66
N THR A 379 12.54 18.24 -0.31
CA THR A 379 12.37 19.68 -0.60
C THR A 379 12.73 19.95 -2.06
N GLU A 380 11.82 19.63 -2.97
CA GLU A 380 11.97 20.03 -4.38
C GLU A 380 11.80 21.55 -4.50
N LYS A 381 12.90 22.23 -4.80
CA LYS A 381 12.90 23.67 -5.10
C LYS A 381 12.91 23.87 -6.62
N GLY A 382 11.87 24.51 -7.16
CA GLY A 382 11.81 24.95 -8.56
C GLY A 382 10.48 24.65 -9.24
N LEU A 383 10.30 25.22 -10.44
CA LEU A 383 9.14 24.97 -11.30
C LEU A 383 9.33 23.68 -12.12
N THR A 384 8.25 22.93 -12.30
CA THR A 384 8.21 21.79 -13.24
C THR A 384 8.36 22.27 -14.69
N GLU A 385 8.75 21.37 -15.61
CA GLU A 385 8.86 21.68 -17.05
C GLU A 385 7.58 22.29 -17.61
N ALA A 386 6.40 21.78 -17.19
CA ALA A 386 5.10 22.33 -17.58
C ALA A 386 4.85 23.74 -17.01
N GLN A 387 5.23 23.99 -15.75
CA GLN A 387 5.10 25.32 -15.14
C GLN A 387 6.07 26.34 -15.76
N VAL A 388 7.30 25.93 -16.09
CA VAL A 388 8.27 26.77 -16.79
C VAL A 388 7.76 27.12 -18.19
N ARG A 389 7.27 26.12 -18.94
CA ARG A 389 6.68 26.35 -20.26
C ARG A 389 5.51 27.32 -20.20
N ARG A 390 4.59 27.14 -19.24
CA ARG A 390 3.46 28.05 -19.04
C ARG A 390 3.93 29.47 -18.73
N LYS A 391 4.91 29.62 -17.84
CA LYS A 391 5.47 30.93 -17.49
C LYS A 391 6.06 31.65 -18.72
N LEU A 392 6.81 30.93 -19.56
CA LEU A 392 7.36 31.48 -20.80
C LEU A 392 6.27 31.84 -21.82
N GLU A 393 5.22 31.02 -21.93
CA GLU A 393 4.06 31.32 -22.79
C GLU A 393 3.29 32.55 -22.28
N ASP A 394 3.12 32.71 -20.97
CA ASP A 394 2.50 33.89 -20.34
C ASP A 394 3.36 35.15 -20.57
N GLU A 395 4.69 35.06 -20.42
CA GLU A 395 5.64 36.16 -20.71
C GLU A 395 5.57 36.59 -22.19
N GLU A 396 5.51 35.65 -23.13
CA GLU A 396 5.34 35.94 -24.56
C GLU A 396 3.98 36.57 -24.88
N GLU A 397 2.90 36.20 -24.18
CA GLU A 397 1.59 36.82 -24.37
C GLU A 397 1.56 38.28 -23.88
N GLU A 398 2.25 38.58 -22.77
CA GLU A 398 2.40 39.95 -22.28
C GLU A 398 3.24 40.82 -23.23
N GLU A 399 4.31 40.28 -23.83
CA GLU A 399 5.08 40.99 -24.88
C GLU A 399 4.23 41.31 -26.12
N MET A 400 3.31 40.41 -26.49
CA MET A 400 2.35 40.64 -27.58
C MET A 400 1.37 41.76 -27.25
N LYS A 401 0.83 41.78 -26.02
CA LYS A 401 -0.03 42.88 -25.54
C LYS A 401 0.72 44.21 -25.51
N ALA A 402 2.03 44.19 -25.26
CA ALA A 402 2.91 45.36 -25.30
C ALA A 402 3.30 45.81 -26.73
N GLY A 403 2.76 45.17 -27.79
CA GLY A 403 2.89 45.61 -29.17
C GLY A 403 4.05 44.98 -29.96
N LYS A 404 4.69 43.93 -29.45
CA LYS A 404 5.73 43.18 -30.17
C LYS A 404 5.09 42.27 -31.22
N THR A 405 5.58 42.29 -32.46
CA THR A 405 5.03 41.48 -33.56
C THR A 405 5.68 40.09 -33.63
N ARG A 406 4.89 39.04 -33.88
CA ARG A 406 5.44 37.68 -34.09
C ARG A 406 6.10 37.55 -35.45
N VAL A 407 7.23 36.84 -35.48
CA VAL A 407 7.94 36.49 -36.72
C VAL A 407 7.35 35.24 -37.38
N ASN A 408 6.64 34.40 -36.62
CA ASN A 408 5.98 33.19 -37.11
C ASN A 408 4.76 32.84 -36.22
N ASP A 409 3.84 32.01 -36.71
CA ASP A 409 2.70 31.49 -35.94
C ASP A 409 3.13 30.67 -34.71
N VAL A 410 4.26 29.97 -34.80
CA VAL A 410 4.88 29.25 -33.68
C VAL A 410 5.75 30.23 -32.89
N SER A 411 5.55 30.35 -31.58
CA SER A 411 6.36 31.25 -30.73
C SER A 411 7.80 30.76 -30.51
N PRO A 412 8.72 31.63 -30.05
CA PRO A 412 10.08 31.23 -29.66
C PRO A 412 10.12 30.06 -28.65
N CYS A 413 9.33 30.11 -27.58
CA CYS A 413 9.17 29.01 -26.62
C CYS A 413 8.62 27.75 -27.29
N GLY A 414 7.62 27.88 -28.16
CA GLY A 414 7.07 26.76 -28.93
C GLY A 414 8.11 26.11 -29.87
N PHE A 415 8.98 26.91 -30.47
CA PHE A 415 10.07 26.44 -31.32
C PHE A 415 11.13 25.64 -30.53
N VAL A 416 11.62 26.19 -29.41
CA VAL A 416 12.60 25.50 -28.56
C VAL A 416 12.01 24.22 -27.97
N SER A 417 10.77 24.28 -27.48
CA SER A 417 10.04 23.11 -26.95
C SER A 417 9.93 21.99 -28.00
N LEU A 418 9.59 22.33 -29.25
CA LEU A 418 9.55 21.35 -30.34
C LEU A 418 10.92 20.71 -30.59
N GLY A 419 12.00 21.49 -30.51
CA GLY A 419 13.36 20.99 -30.64
C GLY A 419 13.77 20.03 -29.52
N LEU A 420 13.42 20.34 -28.27
CA LEU A 420 13.66 19.45 -27.12
C LEU A 420 12.84 18.15 -27.22
N GLU A 421 11.58 18.21 -27.66
CA GLU A 421 10.75 17.01 -27.89
C GLU A 421 11.30 16.13 -29.02
N LEU A 422 11.90 16.74 -30.04
CA LEU A 422 12.60 16.03 -31.11
C LEU A 422 13.87 15.35 -30.58
N GLU A 423 14.63 15.99 -29.70
CA GLU A 423 15.82 15.40 -29.09
C GLU A 423 15.47 14.16 -28.27
N ASP A 424 14.42 14.24 -27.44
CA ASP A 424 13.93 13.08 -26.67
C ASP A 424 13.44 11.96 -27.60
N SER A 425 12.79 12.31 -28.71
CA SER A 425 12.38 11.35 -29.74
C SER A 425 13.60 10.67 -30.41
N GLN A 426 14.67 11.41 -30.74
CA GLN A 426 15.92 10.84 -31.27
C GLN A 426 16.52 9.85 -30.27
N ARG A 427 16.60 10.23 -28.99
CA ARG A 427 17.16 9.38 -27.94
C ARG A 427 16.37 8.07 -27.80
N LYS A 428 15.03 8.13 -27.81
CA LYS A 428 14.16 6.95 -27.76
C LYS A 428 14.36 6.02 -28.95
N ILE A 429 14.49 6.57 -30.16
CA ILE A 429 14.75 5.77 -31.37
C ILE A 429 16.13 5.10 -31.28
N ARG A 430 17.18 5.83 -30.90
CA ARG A 430 18.54 5.26 -30.71
C ARG A 430 18.56 4.12 -29.69
N LEU A 431 17.91 4.30 -28.54
CA LEU A 431 17.79 3.25 -27.52
C LEU A 431 17.06 2.01 -28.06
N GLN A 432 15.98 2.19 -28.84
CA GLN A 432 15.29 1.05 -29.45
C GLN A 432 16.15 0.33 -30.50
N VAL A 433 16.97 1.05 -31.27
CA VAL A 433 17.92 0.45 -32.22
C VAL A 433 18.94 -0.39 -31.46
N GLU A 434 19.54 0.16 -30.40
CA GLU A 434 20.56 -0.52 -29.59
C GLU A 434 20.03 -1.78 -28.91
N LEU A 435 18.86 -1.70 -28.25
CA LEU A 435 18.23 -2.84 -27.57
C LEU A 435 17.85 -3.98 -28.53
N LYS A 436 17.69 -3.70 -29.83
CA LYS A 436 17.25 -4.66 -30.85
C LYS A 436 18.38 -5.27 -31.67
N LYS A 437 19.65 -4.95 -31.38
CA LYS A 437 20.83 -5.53 -32.07
C LYS A 437 20.98 -7.06 -31.87
N GLY A 438 20.26 -7.67 -30.92
CA GLY A 438 20.33 -9.12 -30.60
C GLY A 438 19.31 -10.03 -31.32
N GLY A 439 18.58 -9.54 -32.33
CA GLY A 439 17.56 -10.30 -33.07
C GLY A 439 16.17 -9.65 -32.94
N SER A 440 15.59 -9.21 -34.06
CA SER A 440 14.32 -8.48 -34.08
C SER A 440 13.26 -9.17 -34.94
N SER A 441 12.04 -9.27 -34.43
CA SER A 441 10.86 -9.74 -35.17
C SER A 441 10.46 -8.77 -36.30
N GLU A 442 9.75 -9.26 -37.32
CA GLU A 442 9.20 -8.46 -38.43
C GLU A 442 8.39 -7.24 -37.93
N SER A 443 7.52 -7.46 -36.94
CA SER A 443 6.69 -6.41 -36.34
C SER A 443 7.50 -5.31 -35.65
N SER A 444 8.66 -5.65 -35.11
CA SER A 444 9.56 -4.71 -34.44
C SER A 444 10.30 -3.80 -35.43
N LYS A 445 10.58 -4.29 -36.64
CA LYS A 445 11.18 -3.52 -37.73
C LYS A 445 10.17 -2.52 -38.31
N GLU A 446 8.92 -2.93 -38.47
CA GLU A 446 7.84 -2.05 -38.95
C GLU A 446 7.55 -0.92 -37.97
N SER A 447 7.48 -1.22 -36.67
CA SER A 447 7.32 -0.20 -35.62
C SER A 447 8.45 0.86 -35.66
N LEU A 448 9.69 0.43 -35.89
CA LEU A 448 10.84 1.34 -35.97
C LEU A 448 10.80 2.22 -37.23
N LYS A 449 10.37 1.67 -38.38
CA LYS A 449 10.12 2.46 -39.59
C LYS A 449 9.06 3.54 -39.36
N GLN A 450 7.97 3.20 -38.67
CA GLN A 450 6.91 4.16 -38.34
C GLN A 450 7.41 5.28 -37.42
N LEU A 451 8.22 4.96 -36.41
CA LEU A 451 8.84 5.96 -35.53
C LEU A 451 9.76 6.91 -36.31
N ARG A 452 10.62 6.36 -37.18
CA ARG A 452 11.48 7.17 -38.07
C ARG A 452 10.66 8.09 -38.98
N ARG A 453 9.59 7.59 -39.60
CA ARG A 453 8.74 8.41 -40.49
C ARG A 453 8.04 9.56 -39.77
N LYS A 454 7.51 9.31 -38.56
CA LYS A 454 6.94 10.35 -37.69
C LYS A 454 8.00 11.38 -37.29
N PHE A 455 9.18 10.92 -36.92
CA PHE A 455 10.31 11.77 -36.57
C PHE A 455 10.75 12.66 -37.74
N THR A 456 10.95 12.10 -38.93
CA THR A 456 11.34 12.85 -40.14
C THR A 456 10.34 13.95 -40.47
N THR A 457 9.03 13.66 -40.37
CA THR A 457 7.98 14.66 -40.64
C THR A 457 8.08 15.85 -39.68
N ARG A 458 8.28 15.58 -38.38
CA ARG A 458 8.47 16.63 -37.37
C ARG A 458 9.79 17.37 -37.54
N LEU A 459 10.86 16.67 -37.94
CA LEU A 459 12.16 17.26 -38.22
C LEU A 459 12.08 18.26 -39.39
N THR A 460 11.39 17.93 -40.49
CA THR A 460 11.21 18.85 -41.63
C THR A 460 10.49 20.14 -41.19
N ARG A 461 9.45 20.02 -40.36
CA ARG A 461 8.78 21.19 -39.77
C ARG A 461 9.76 22.02 -38.92
N PHE A 462 10.56 21.37 -38.10
CA PHE A 462 11.57 22.04 -37.27
C PHE A 462 12.66 22.75 -38.10
N ARG A 463 13.10 22.17 -39.23
CA ARG A 463 14.03 22.81 -40.17
C ARG A 463 13.46 24.07 -40.79
N THR A 464 12.17 24.05 -41.13
CA THR A 464 11.46 25.23 -41.66
C THR A 464 11.46 26.37 -40.62
N LEU A 465 11.18 26.04 -39.36
CA LEU A 465 11.23 27.00 -38.26
C LEU A 465 12.65 27.49 -37.97
N GLN A 466 13.66 26.61 -38.05
CA GLN A 466 15.07 27.01 -37.90
C GLN A 466 15.52 28.03 -38.95
N ALA A 467 15.03 27.94 -40.20
CA ALA A 467 15.32 28.97 -41.20
C ALA A 467 14.83 30.37 -40.80
N THR A 468 13.83 30.44 -39.92
CA THR A 468 13.27 31.71 -39.40
C THR A 468 13.93 32.11 -38.08
N TYR A 469 13.99 31.18 -37.11
CA TYR A 469 14.40 31.44 -35.73
C TYR A 469 15.90 31.30 -35.49
N GLN A 470 16.59 30.44 -36.25
CA GLN A 470 18.01 30.11 -36.06
C GLN A 470 18.74 29.81 -37.39
N PRO A 471 18.86 30.80 -38.30
CA PRO A 471 19.44 30.59 -39.64
C PRO A 471 20.86 30.00 -39.62
N SER A 472 21.68 30.34 -38.62
CA SER A 472 23.02 29.78 -38.47
C SER A 472 23.03 28.26 -38.25
N ALA A 473 21.94 27.68 -37.75
CA ALA A 473 21.80 26.22 -37.63
C ALA A 473 21.79 25.56 -39.01
N ILE A 474 21.01 26.13 -39.95
CA ILE A 474 20.91 25.65 -41.32
C ILE A 474 22.25 25.81 -42.03
N GLN A 475 22.89 26.98 -41.91
CA GLN A 475 24.21 27.21 -42.51
C GLN A 475 25.26 26.22 -42.00
N THR A 476 25.25 25.93 -40.69
CA THR A 476 26.18 24.96 -40.09
C THR A 476 25.90 23.54 -40.59
N LEU A 477 24.63 23.15 -40.70
CA LEU A 477 24.22 21.84 -41.21
C LEU A 477 24.58 21.65 -42.69
N THR A 478 24.42 22.68 -43.53
CA THR A 478 24.80 22.64 -44.95
C THR A 478 26.30 22.47 -45.15
N ARG A 479 27.13 23.00 -44.24
CA ARG A 479 28.59 22.86 -44.28
C ARG A 479 29.09 21.54 -43.71
N ARG A 480 28.21 20.72 -43.12
CA ARG A 480 28.58 19.46 -42.50
C ARG A 480 28.76 18.38 -43.57
N GLU A 481 29.79 17.56 -43.42
CA GLU A 481 29.89 16.32 -44.18
C GLU A 481 28.76 15.37 -43.80
N VAL A 482 28.00 14.90 -44.79
CA VAL A 482 26.85 14.01 -44.60
C VAL A 482 27.27 12.58 -44.97
N PRO A 483 27.16 11.61 -44.05
CA PRO A 483 27.41 10.21 -44.38
C PRO A 483 26.46 9.69 -45.47
N PRO A 484 26.89 8.76 -46.34
CA PRO A 484 26.06 8.23 -47.44
C PRO A 484 24.75 7.59 -46.98
N GLU A 485 24.71 7.03 -45.77
CA GLU A 485 23.54 6.37 -45.18
C GLU A 485 23.16 6.97 -43.81
N GLU A 486 23.02 8.30 -43.75
CA GLU A 486 22.58 8.94 -42.51
C GLU A 486 21.11 8.63 -42.18
N LEU A 487 20.90 8.06 -41.00
CA LEU A 487 19.56 7.77 -40.49
C LEU A 487 18.96 9.02 -39.82
N PRO A 488 17.61 9.18 -39.80
CA PRO A 488 16.96 10.36 -39.24
C PRO A 488 17.36 10.65 -37.78
N GLU A 489 17.54 9.63 -36.96
CA GLU A 489 17.96 9.76 -35.57
C GLU A 489 19.44 10.17 -35.37
N GLN A 490 20.25 10.19 -36.43
CA GLN A 490 21.66 10.60 -36.40
C GLN A 490 21.84 12.08 -36.79
N VAL A 491 20.86 12.66 -37.48
CA VAL A 491 20.89 14.05 -37.95
C VAL A 491 20.96 15.01 -36.74
N PRO A 492 21.97 15.88 -36.60
CA PRO A 492 22.08 16.81 -35.49
C PRO A 492 20.94 17.82 -35.49
N LEU A 493 20.26 18.01 -34.37
CA LEU A 493 19.17 18.98 -34.29
C LEU A 493 19.67 20.43 -34.35
N MET A 494 20.89 20.70 -33.85
CA MET A 494 21.45 22.05 -33.74
C MET A 494 20.50 22.98 -32.96
N LEU A 495 20.21 22.67 -31.70
CA LEU A 495 19.54 23.59 -30.78
C LEU A 495 20.44 24.82 -30.52
N PRO A 496 19.90 25.93 -29.98
CA PRO A 496 20.68 27.13 -29.67
C PRO A 496 21.99 26.84 -28.91
N SER A 497 21.94 25.99 -27.89
CA SER A 497 23.10 25.58 -27.08
C SER A 497 24.18 24.81 -27.85
N ALA A 498 23.83 24.19 -28.99
CA ALA A 498 24.75 23.43 -29.84
C ALA A 498 25.48 24.31 -30.87
N LEU A 499 25.12 25.59 -30.99
CA LEU A 499 25.85 26.56 -31.82
C LEU A 499 27.02 27.16 -31.05
N PRO A 500 28.14 27.50 -31.72
CA PRO A 500 29.18 28.34 -31.14
C PRO A 500 28.60 29.68 -30.62
N PRO A 501 29.13 30.26 -29.51
CA PRO A 501 28.58 31.47 -28.91
C PRO A 501 28.41 32.65 -29.88
N HIS A 502 29.34 32.81 -30.82
CA HIS A 502 29.29 33.86 -31.84
C HIS A 502 28.15 33.67 -32.87
N LEU A 503 27.54 32.48 -32.96
CA LEU A 503 26.39 32.16 -33.81
C LEU A 503 25.07 32.08 -33.02
N GLN A 504 25.12 32.19 -31.68
CA GLN A 504 23.93 32.20 -30.81
C GLN A 504 23.25 33.58 -30.73
N ILE A 505 23.80 34.59 -31.43
CA ILE A 505 23.31 35.97 -31.46
C ILE A 505 22.85 36.36 -32.87
N SER A 506 22.14 37.48 -32.98
CA SER A 506 21.68 38.02 -34.26
C SER A 506 22.87 38.33 -35.20
N PRO A 507 22.79 38.04 -36.51
CA PRO A 507 21.64 37.54 -37.28
C PRO A 507 21.50 36.00 -37.29
N GLY A 508 22.38 35.29 -36.59
CA GLY A 508 22.46 33.82 -36.65
C GLY A 508 21.40 33.07 -35.85
N CYS A 509 20.96 33.67 -34.74
CA CYS A 509 19.92 33.16 -33.87
C CYS A 509 19.06 34.34 -33.37
N MET A 510 17.75 34.15 -33.27
CA MET A 510 16.87 35.15 -32.66
C MET A 510 17.29 35.38 -31.19
N PRO A 511 17.38 36.65 -30.74
CA PRO A 511 17.72 36.96 -29.36
C PRO A 511 16.80 36.25 -28.35
N GLY A 512 17.37 35.74 -27.25
CA GLY A 512 16.63 35.09 -26.16
C GLY A 512 16.37 33.59 -26.34
N LEU A 513 16.58 33.00 -27.52
CA LEU A 513 16.35 31.56 -27.73
C LEU A 513 17.26 30.67 -26.86
N ALA A 514 18.51 31.08 -26.65
CA ALA A 514 19.44 30.36 -25.77
C ALA A 514 19.00 30.40 -24.30
N ASP A 515 18.42 31.52 -23.84
CA ASP A 515 17.92 31.67 -22.46
C ASP A 515 16.64 30.84 -22.24
N ILE A 516 15.74 30.83 -23.24
CA ILE A 516 14.56 29.96 -23.26
C ILE A 516 15.00 28.49 -23.17
N GLU A 517 15.98 28.07 -23.99
CA GLU A 517 16.51 26.71 -23.93
C GLU A 517 17.10 26.41 -22.55
N ASN A 518 17.96 27.27 -22.02
CA ASN A 518 18.58 27.09 -20.70
C ASN A 518 17.54 26.91 -19.60
N THR A 519 16.48 27.72 -19.60
CA THR A 519 15.41 27.66 -18.59
C THR A 519 14.64 26.34 -18.68
N LEU A 520 14.29 25.89 -19.89
CA LEU A 520 13.62 24.60 -20.11
C LEU A 520 14.54 23.42 -19.75
N ARG A 521 15.83 23.49 -20.10
CA ARG A 521 16.85 22.48 -19.76
C ARG A 521 17.04 22.35 -18.26
N GLU A 522 17.06 23.46 -17.52
CA GLU A 522 17.15 23.44 -16.06
C GLU A 522 15.95 22.70 -15.44
N ALA A 523 14.74 22.94 -15.95
CA ALA A 523 13.54 22.21 -15.53
C ALA A 523 13.62 20.71 -15.86
N GLN A 524 14.13 20.36 -17.05
CA GLN A 524 14.38 18.97 -17.45
C GLN A 524 15.40 18.28 -16.53
N CYS A 525 16.49 18.96 -16.17
CA CYS A 525 17.50 18.46 -15.23
C CYS A 525 16.90 18.21 -13.85
N ARG A 526 16.10 19.14 -13.33
CA ARG A 526 15.36 18.95 -12.07
C ARG A 526 14.44 17.73 -12.15
N ALA A 527 13.61 17.64 -13.17
CA ALA A 527 12.70 16.51 -13.38
C ALA A 527 13.46 15.17 -13.55
N ALA A 528 14.60 15.17 -14.23
CA ALA A 528 15.45 14.00 -14.39
C ALA A 528 16.09 13.58 -13.06
N LEU A 529 16.57 14.52 -12.25
CA LEU A 529 17.10 14.25 -10.91
C LEU A 529 16.04 13.65 -10.00
N VAL A 530 14.82 14.18 -10.02
CA VAL A 530 13.67 13.65 -9.27
C VAL A 530 13.34 12.24 -9.73
N ARG A 531 13.24 12.02 -11.05
CA ARG A 531 13.04 10.67 -11.61
C ARG A 531 14.14 9.71 -11.20
N LEU A 532 15.41 10.14 -11.22
CA LEU A 532 16.54 9.31 -10.81
C LEU A 532 16.48 8.99 -9.32
N ARG A 533 16.23 9.97 -8.44
CA ARG A 533 16.04 9.75 -7.00
C ARG A 533 14.92 8.75 -6.75
N ASN A 534 13.79 8.93 -7.43
CA ASN A 534 12.66 8.01 -7.35
C ASN A 534 13.03 6.61 -7.86
N GLN A 535 13.75 6.49 -8.97
CA GLN A 535 14.20 5.20 -9.52
C GLN A 535 15.23 4.50 -8.64
N LEU A 536 16.20 5.24 -8.08
CA LEU A 536 17.18 4.71 -7.13
C LEU A 536 16.48 4.25 -5.85
N HIS A 537 15.50 5.03 -5.38
CA HIS A 537 14.67 4.63 -4.26
C HIS A 537 13.83 3.38 -4.61
N ILE A 538 13.28 3.27 -5.83
CA ILE A 538 12.62 2.06 -6.35
C ILE A 538 13.59 0.88 -6.47
N LYS A 539 14.86 1.09 -6.83
CA LYS A 539 15.88 0.06 -7.01
C LYS A 539 16.49 -0.43 -5.69
N ALA A 540 16.52 0.40 -4.66
CA ALA A 540 16.87 -0.04 -3.30
C ALA A 540 15.77 -0.90 -2.65
N ARG A 541 14.52 -0.78 -3.15
CA ARG A 541 13.31 -1.43 -2.61
C ARG A 541 13.05 -2.91 -2.97
N PRO A 542 13.67 -3.60 -3.96
CA PRO A 542 13.48 -5.04 -4.21
C PRO A 542 14.36 -5.93 -3.32
N CYS A 543 15.49 -5.42 -2.82
CA CYS A 543 16.37 -6.18 -1.91
C CYS A 543 15.74 -6.43 -0.52
N GLN A 544 14.65 -5.75 -0.17
CA GLN A 544 13.94 -5.97 1.11
C GLN A 544 12.70 -6.87 1.01
N ILE A 545 12.32 -7.33 -0.20
CA ILE A 545 11.08 -8.13 -0.41
C ILE A 545 11.36 -9.63 -0.57
N LEU A 546 12.62 -10.03 -0.76
CA LEU A 546 13.00 -11.45 -0.94
C LEU A 546 13.69 -12.08 0.28
N GLY A 547 13.43 -11.59 1.50
CA GLY A 547 13.91 -12.17 2.76
C GLY A 547 12.81 -12.79 3.61
#